data_AF-A0A146G6F0-F1
#
_entry.id   AF-A0A146G6F0-F1
#
_cell.length_a   1.000
_cell.length_b   1.000
_cell.length_c   1.000
_cell.angle_alpha   90.00
_cell.angle_beta   90.00
_cell.angle_gamma   90.00
#
_symmetry.space_group_name_H-M   'P 1'
#
loop_
_entity.id
_entity.type
_entity.pdbx_description
1 polymer ?
#
loop_
_entity_poly.entity_id
_entity_poly.type
_entity_poly.pdbx_seq_one_letter_code
_entity_poly.pdbx_strand_id
1 'polypeptide(L)'
;MKSKHYGHAAVIVCCLLLLLSGFSVRAGGSIAWEDVQGRLKDAPGLLRVIDEAFEVNRVGEALRLGPRSVDVMEGRAEVGKRVPPYTFYCKVRGHSGDYNLVLMLDEQGEGWQFTVRERGPRD
;
A
#
# COMPACT_ATOMS: atom_id res chain seq x y z
N MET A 1 -52.94 21.64 -0.86
CA MET A 1 -51.59 22.21 -1.08
C MET A 1 -50.54 21.32 -0.42
N LYS A 2 -49.87 20.44 -1.18
CA LYS A 2 -48.75 19.62 -0.70
C LYS A 2 -47.47 20.29 -1.18
N SER A 3 -46.66 20.85 -0.28
CA SER A 3 -45.36 21.37 -0.66
C SER A 3 -44.39 21.32 0.52
N LYS A 4 -43.21 20.78 0.25
CA LYS A 4 -41.91 21.02 0.93
C LYS A 4 -41.63 20.30 2.25
N HIS A 5 -41.40 18.98 2.17
CA HIS A 5 -40.48 18.31 3.13
C HIS A 5 -39.29 17.60 2.47
N TYR A 6 -39.19 17.59 1.13
CA TYR A 6 -38.14 16.87 0.40
C TYR A 6 -36.74 17.52 0.44
N GLY A 7 -36.64 18.81 0.81
CA GLY A 7 -35.36 19.53 0.80
C GLY A 7 -34.38 19.07 1.88
N HIS A 8 -34.88 18.77 3.09
CA HIS A 8 -34.02 18.37 4.22
C HIS A 8 -33.48 16.95 4.04
N ALA A 9 -34.31 16.03 3.53
CA ALA A 9 -33.89 14.66 3.24
C ALA A 9 -32.79 14.61 2.17
N ALA A 10 -32.91 15.43 1.13
CA ALA A 10 -31.90 15.52 0.06
C ALA A 10 -30.54 16.04 0.58
N VAL A 11 -30.55 17.03 1.48
CA VAL A 11 -29.33 17.58 2.08
C VAL A 11 -28.66 16.56 3.00
N ILE A 12 -29.43 15.86 3.83
CA ILE A 12 -28.91 14.83 4.76
C ILE A 12 -28.27 13.67 3.98
N VAL A 13 -28.92 13.22 2.90
CA VAL A 13 -28.38 12.15 2.02
C VAL A 13 -27.09 12.60 1.33
N CYS A 14 -27.01 13.87 0.90
CA CYS A 14 -25.80 14.43 0.29
C CYS A 14 -24.61 14.49 1.29
N CYS A 15 -24.87 14.89 2.53
CA CYS A 15 -23.86 14.91 3.60
C CYS A 15 -23.35 13.49 3.95
N LEU A 16 -24.24 12.49 3.96
CA LEU A 16 -23.87 11.08 4.19
C LEU A 16 -23.02 10.51 3.05
N LEU A 17 -23.33 10.83 1.79
CA LEU A 17 -22.55 10.40 0.63
C LEU A 17 -21.15 11.03 0.59
N LEU A 18 -21.01 12.29 1.04
CA LEU A 18 -19.71 12.93 1.18
C LEU A 18 -18.87 12.29 2.29
N LEU A 19 -19.47 11.91 3.43
CA LEU A 19 -18.78 11.17 4.49
C LEU A 19 -18.32 9.76 4.06
N LEU A 20 -19.08 9.10 3.18
CA LEU A 20 -18.73 7.78 2.62
C LEU A 20 -17.68 7.85 1.50
N SER A 21 -17.49 9.00 0.85
CA SER A 21 -16.41 9.20 -0.13
C SER A 21 -15.02 9.33 0.50
N GLY A 22 -14.94 9.37 1.83
CA GLY A 22 -13.68 9.39 2.60
C GLY A 22 -12.90 8.08 2.59
N PHE A 23 -13.44 6.99 2.01
CA PHE A 23 -12.66 5.81 1.63
C PHE A 23 -11.72 6.19 0.50
N SER A 24 -10.66 6.88 0.88
CA SER A 24 -9.55 7.25 0.04
C SER A 24 -9.12 6.02 -0.73
N VAL A 25 -9.29 6.08 -2.05
CA VAL A 25 -8.51 5.29 -2.99
C VAL A 25 -7.05 5.50 -2.60
N ARG A 26 -6.52 4.56 -1.80
CA ARG A 26 -5.11 4.47 -1.46
C ARG A 26 -4.42 4.20 -2.77
N ALA A 27 -4.05 5.25 -3.50
CA ALA A 27 -3.10 5.12 -4.58
C ALA A 27 -1.81 4.64 -3.92
N GLY A 28 -1.60 3.32 -3.94
CA GLY A 28 -0.36 2.69 -3.52
C GLY A 28 0.75 3.31 -4.35
N GLY A 29 1.74 3.89 -3.68
CA GLY A 29 2.93 4.34 -4.38
C GLY A 29 3.69 3.11 -4.87
N SER A 30 4.03 3.06 -6.15
CA SER A 30 4.93 2.03 -6.66
C SER A 30 6.28 2.12 -5.94
N ILE A 31 6.86 1.00 -5.51
CA ILE A 31 8.20 0.94 -4.89
C ILE A 31 9.03 -0.13 -5.58
N ALA A 32 10.33 0.13 -5.75
CA ALA A 32 11.26 -0.85 -6.30
C ALA A 32 11.63 -1.89 -5.23
N TRP A 33 11.85 -3.13 -5.64
CA TRP A 33 12.30 -4.20 -4.75
C TRP A 33 13.65 -3.86 -4.12
N GLU A 34 14.54 -3.28 -4.92
CA GLU A 34 15.89 -2.86 -4.51
C GLU A 34 15.84 -1.80 -3.39
N ASP A 35 14.86 -0.88 -3.43
CA ASP A 35 14.65 0.10 -2.36
C ASP A 35 14.25 -0.56 -1.04
N VAL A 36 13.48 -1.66 -1.11
CA VAL A 36 13.05 -2.43 0.06
C VAL A 36 14.19 -3.29 0.58
N GLN A 37 14.99 -3.92 -0.29
CA GLN A 37 16.19 -4.65 0.10
C GLN A 37 17.16 -3.75 0.89
N GLY A 38 17.35 -2.50 0.46
CA GLY A 38 18.16 -1.51 1.19
C GLY A 38 17.64 -1.21 2.61
N ARG A 39 16.33 -1.37 2.85
CA ARG A 39 15.70 -1.22 4.18
C ARG A 39 15.75 -2.49 5.02
N LEU A 40 15.89 -3.65 4.38
CA LEU A 40 16.08 -4.96 5.03
C LEU A 40 17.54 -5.26 5.36
N LYS A 41 18.46 -4.31 5.16
CA LYS A 41 19.90 -4.48 5.43
C LYS A 41 20.20 -4.95 6.86
N ASP A 42 19.37 -4.57 7.83
CA ASP A 42 19.52 -4.91 9.24
C ASP A 42 18.85 -6.26 9.59
N ALA A 43 18.21 -6.91 8.61
CA ALA A 43 17.60 -8.23 8.70
C ALA A 43 18.10 -9.17 7.57
N PRO A 44 19.42 -9.42 7.45
CA PRO A 44 19.99 -10.18 6.32
C PRO A 44 19.50 -11.63 6.26
N GLY A 45 19.17 -12.24 7.40
CA GLY A 45 18.59 -13.59 7.43
C GLY A 45 17.21 -13.64 6.77
N LEU A 46 16.39 -12.62 6.98
CA LEU A 46 15.06 -12.51 6.36
C LEU A 46 15.20 -12.34 4.84
N LEU A 47 16.10 -11.46 4.41
CA LEU A 47 16.37 -11.24 3.00
C LEU A 47 16.84 -12.52 2.31
N ARG A 48 17.75 -13.27 2.94
CA ARG A 48 18.22 -14.55 2.41
C ARG A 48 17.08 -15.56 2.25
N VAL A 49 16.21 -15.70 3.27
CA VAL A 49 15.04 -16.58 3.18
C VAL A 49 14.14 -16.17 2.01
N ILE A 50 13.96 -14.88 1.78
CA ILE A 50 13.13 -14.39 0.68
C ILE A 50 13.76 -14.72 -0.67
N ASP A 51 15.06 -14.47 -0.84
CA ASP A 51 15.78 -14.71 -2.11
C ASP A 51 15.87 -16.21 -2.45
N GLU A 52 16.02 -17.07 -1.43
CA GLU A 52 16.06 -18.53 -1.57
C GLU A 52 14.69 -19.10 -1.90
N ALA A 53 13.61 -18.58 -1.33
CA ALA A 53 12.27 -19.15 -1.46
C ALA A 53 11.43 -18.55 -2.60
N PHE A 54 11.66 -17.28 -2.97
CA PHE A 54 10.77 -16.55 -3.86
C PHE A 54 11.49 -15.89 -5.04
N GLU A 55 10.79 -15.83 -6.17
CA GLU A 55 11.11 -14.94 -7.28
C GLU A 55 10.22 -13.71 -7.18
N VAL A 56 10.78 -12.61 -6.67
CA VAL A 56 10.06 -11.37 -6.38
C VAL A 56 10.09 -10.43 -7.59
N ASN A 57 8.94 -9.84 -7.93
CA ASN A 57 8.88 -8.84 -8.99
C ASN A 57 9.62 -7.55 -8.59
N ARG A 58 10.24 -6.88 -9.57
CA ARG A 58 11.03 -5.66 -9.36
C ARG A 58 10.22 -4.48 -8.84
N VAL A 59 8.93 -4.43 -9.16
CA VAL A 59 8.04 -3.34 -8.75
C VAL A 59 6.90 -3.90 -7.93
N GLY A 60 6.69 -3.28 -6.77
CA GLY A 60 5.60 -3.56 -5.86
C GLY A 60 4.87 -2.30 -5.46
N GLU A 61 4.04 -2.44 -4.44
CA GLU A 61 3.17 -1.39 -3.90
C GLU A 61 3.59 -1.04 -2.48
N ALA A 62 3.47 0.23 -2.12
CA ALA A 62 3.72 0.76 -0.79
C ALA A 62 2.65 1.79 -0.42
N LEU A 63 2.47 2.02 0.87
CA LEU A 63 1.74 3.20 1.32
C LEU A 63 2.63 4.44 1.17
N ARG A 64 2.08 5.53 0.63
CA ARG A 64 2.75 6.85 0.65
C ARG A 64 2.17 7.69 1.77
N LEU A 65 3.04 8.17 2.68
CA LEU A 65 2.71 9.13 3.73
C LEU A 65 3.33 10.49 3.39
N GLY A 66 2.54 11.55 3.43
CA GLY A 66 2.95 12.89 3.05
C GLY A 66 2.45 13.33 1.66
N PRO A 67 2.77 14.56 1.24
CA PRO A 67 2.20 15.16 0.04
C PRO A 67 2.59 14.40 -1.24
N ARG A 68 1.64 14.33 -2.19
CA ARG A 68 1.85 13.61 -3.46
C ARG A 68 2.75 14.38 -4.43
N SER A 69 2.76 15.70 -4.36
CA SER A 69 3.50 16.59 -5.25
C SER A 69 4.18 17.71 -4.48
N VAL A 70 5.31 18.15 -5.00
CA VAL A 70 5.96 19.40 -4.61
C VAL A 70 5.12 20.52 -5.22
N ASP A 71 4.65 21.47 -4.43
CA ASP A 71 4.22 22.74 -5.00
C ASP A 71 5.48 23.43 -5.53
N VAL A 72 5.65 23.45 -6.84
CA VAL A 72 6.92 23.84 -7.51
C VAL A 72 7.25 25.31 -7.23
N MET A 73 6.28 26.10 -6.75
CA MET A 73 6.44 27.52 -6.44
C MET A 73 7.27 27.82 -5.19
N GLU A 74 7.38 26.92 -4.21
CA GLU A 74 8.07 27.21 -2.93
C GLU A 74 9.38 26.43 -2.73
N GLY A 75 9.87 25.78 -3.78
CA GLY A 75 11.27 25.35 -3.89
C GLY A 75 11.71 24.18 -3.00
N ARG A 76 11.01 23.82 -1.91
CA ARG A 76 11.36 22.65 -1.07
C ARG A 76 10.15 22.11 -0.29
N ALA A 77 9.35 21.24 -0.91
CA ALA A 77 8.47 20.36 -0.17
C ALA A 77 8.91 18.91 -0.39
N GLU A 78 9.17 18.17 0.69
CA GLU A 78 9.55 16.76 0.62
C GLU A 78 8.42 15.94 0.01
N VAL A 79 8.72 15.16 -1.04
CA VAL A 79 7.76 14.19 -1.57
C VAL A 79 7.46 13.15 -0.50
N GLY A 80 6.18 12.81 -0.31
CA GLY A 80 5.76 11.84 0.70
C GLY A 80 6.55 10.53 0.65
N LYS A 81 6.91 10.02 1.83
CA LYS A 81 7.72 8.80 2.02
C LYS A 81 6.89 7.54 1.77
N ARG A 82 7.52 6.55 1.14
CA ARG A 82 6.98 5.19 1.04
C ARG A 82 7.29 4.41 2.32
N VAL A 83 6.25 3.80 2.89
CA VAL A 83 6.30 3.06 4.16
C VAL A 83 5.59 1.71 4.00
N PRO A 84 5.93 0.71 4.85
CA PRO A 84 5.24 -0.57 4.83
C PRO A 84 3.73 -0.43 5.14
N PRO A 85 2.88 -1.42 4.78
CA PRO A 85 3.27 -2.69 4.17
C PRO A 85 3.73 -2.53 2.72
N TYR A 86 4.78 -3.25 2.34
CA TYR A 86 5.21 -3.38 0.95
C TYR A 86 4.69 -4.67 0.37
N THR A 87 4.00 -4.60 -0.76
CA THR A 87 3.41 -5.77 -1.41
C THR A 87 4.05 -5.99 -2.76
N PHE A 88 4.61 -7.17 -2.99
CA PHE A 88 5.20 -7.56 -4.25
C PHE A 88 4.53 -8.82 -4.76
N TYR A 89 4.30 -8.86 -6.07
CA TYR A 89 4.03 -10.14 -6.71
C TYR A 89 5.26 -11.03 -6.60
N CYS A 90 5.04 -12.31 -6.28
CA CYS A 90 6.11 -13.31 -6.30
C CYS A 90 5.62 -14.68 -6.77
N LYS A 91 6.59 -15.49 -7.20
CA LYS A 91 6.45 -16.94 -7.37
C LYS A 91 7.22 -17.65 -6.26
N VAL A 92 6.65 -18.70 -5.68
CA VAL A 92 7.38 -19.58 -4.77
C VAL A 92 8.15 -20.59 -5.62
N ARG A 93 9.47 -20.70 -5.43
CA ARG A 93 10.29 -21.64 -6.20
C ARG A 93 9.81 -23.07 -5.99
N GLY A 94 9.64 -23.82 -7.08
CA GLY A 94 9.11 -25.19 -7.03
C GLY A 94 7.59 -25.30 -6.92
N HIS A 95 6.84 -24.20 -6.90
CA HIS A 95 5.38 -24.20 -6.89
C HIS A 95 4.81 -23.41 -8.09
N SER A 96 3.65 -23.83 -8.60
CA SER A 96 3.00 -23.18 -9.76
C SER A 96 2.15 -21.95 -9.41
N GLY A 97 1.83 -21.75 -8.13
CA GLY A 97 0.92 -20.71 -7.66
C GLY A 97 1.41 -19.28 -7.89
N ASP A 98 0.48 -18.33 -7.86
CA ASP A 98 0.74 -16.89 -7.90
C ASP A 98 0.50 -16.31 -6.52
N TYR A 99 1.45 -15.53 -6.01
CA TYR A 99 1.39 -15.03 -4.65
C TYR A 99 1.72 -13.54 -4.56
N ASN A 100 1.32 -12.95 -3.44
CA ASN A 100 1.77 -11.66 -2.98
C ASN A 100 2.63 -11.84 -1.73
N LEU A 101 3.88 -11.42 -1.81
CA LEU A 101 4.77 -11.23 -0.66
C LEU A 101 4.44 -9.88 -0.02
N VAL A 102 4.01 -9.88 1.24
CA VAL A 102 3.70 -8.68 2.01
C VAL A 102 4.71 -8.52 3.13
N LEU A 103 5.52 -7.47 3.07
CA LEU A 103 6.53 -7.10 4.07
C LEU A 103 6.01 -5.99 4.96
N MET A 104 6.18 -6.16 6.26
CA MET A 104 5.75 -5.19 7.26
C MET A 104 6.68 -5.19 8.47
N LEU A 105 6.58 -4.15 9.29
CA LEU A 105 7.18 -4.16 10.61
C LEU A 105 6.31 -5.06 11.52
N ASP A 106 6.93 -5.66 12.54
CA ASP A 106 6.19 -6.30 13.61
C ASP A 106 5.32 -5.29 14.40
N GLU A 107 4.51 -5.79 15.32
CA GLU A 107 3.59 -4.96 16.10
C GLU A 107 4.31 -3.92 16.98
N GLN A 108 5.59 -4.15 17.29
CA GLN A 108 6.41 -3.31 18.13
C GLN A 108 7.25 -2.31 17.31
N GLY A 109 7.33 -2.50 15.99
CA GLY A 109 8.18 -1.72 15.09
C GLY A 109 9.66 -2.07 15.16
N GLU A 110 10.02 -3.16 15.85
CA GLU A 110 11.41 -3.50 16.18
C GLU A 110 12.05 -4.46 15.17
N GLY A 111 11.23 -5.20 14.42
CA GLY A 111 11.67 -6.19 13.46
C GLY A 111 10.86 -6.19 12.16
N TRP A 112 11.46 -6.79 11.12
CA TRP A 112 10.79 -7.05 9.86
C TRP A 112 10.14 -8.44 9.87
N GLN A 113 8.94 -8.52 9.34
CA GLN A 113 8.23 -9.77 9.09
C GLN A 113 7.64 -9.77 7.67
N PHE A 114 7.40 -10.97 7.13
CA PHE A 114 6.66 -11.13 5.89
C PHE A 114 5.55 -12.17 6.01
N THR A 115 4.54 -12.01 5.17
CA THR A 115 3.52 -13.02 4.92
C THR A 115 3.37 -13.23 3.42
N VAL A 116 2.98 -14.43 3.03
CA VAL A 116 2.71 -14.79 1.64
C VAL A 116 1.24 -15.12 1.53
N ARG A 117 0.57 -14.50 0.56
CA ARG A 117 -0.86 -14.70 0.32
C ARG A 117 -1.07 -15.17 -1.11
N GLU A 118 -1.93 -16.16 -1.30
CA GLU A 118 -2.39 -16.50 -2.65
C GLU A 118 -2.97 -15.26 -3.31
N ARG A 119 -2.59 -15.06 -4.57
CA ARG A 119 -3.13 -13.96 -5.35
C ARG A 119 -4.51 -14.38 -5.84
N GLY A 120 -5.54 -13.67 -5.35
CA GLY A 120 -6.89 -13.81 -5.89
C GLY A 120 -6.96 -13.45 -7.39
N PRO A 121 -8.09 -13.77 -8.05
CA PRO A 121 -8.30 -13.39 -9.45
C PRO A 121 -8.04 -11.88 -9.62
N ARG A 122 -7.36 -11.53 -10.71
CA ARG A 122 -7.22 -10.13 -11.12
C ARG A 122 -8.56 -9.70 -11.69
N ASP A 123 -9.27 -8.82 -10.99
CA ASP A 123 -10.40 -8.08 -11.55
C ASP A 123 -9.95 -7.16 -12.70
#